data_AF-A0AB40D745-F1
#
_entry.id   AF-A0AB40D745-F1
#
_cell.length_a   1.000
_cell.length_b   1.000
_cell.length_c   1.000
_cell.angle_alpha   90.00
_cell.angle_beta   90.00
_cell.angle_gamma   90.00
#
_symmetry.space_group_name_H-M   'P 1'
#
loop_
_entity.id
_entity.type
_entity.pdbx_description
1 polymer ?
#
loop_
_entity_poly.entity_id
_entity_poly.type
_entity_poly.pdbx_seq_one_letter_code
_entity_poly.pdbx_strand_id
1 'polypeptide(L)'
;MNWKMFGTTSKTPPKFYYKAKQVLGKSLGTLLAETNRGRTILGQGKKQMSLSLDMKNDLISIILVEIFSTGITIKYSDFSLLLDEICCLLPGEEKCKDYYFISRDGKKHPSGKLYSKYKIEDQGSS
;
A
#
# COMPACT_ATOMS: atom_id res chain seq x y z
N MET A 1 22.85 39.28 -31.07
CA MET A 1 23.23 38.62 -29.81
C MET A 1 22.30 39.10 -28.70
N ASN A 2 21.91 38.17 -27.82
CA ASN A 2 21.22 38.36 -26.54
C ASN A 2 19.70 38.63 -26.55
N TRP A 3 18.94 37.52 -26.52
CA TRP A 3 17.64 37.44 -25.86
C TRP A 3 17.83 37.41 -24.34
N LYS A 4 17.27 38.39 -23.61
CA LYS A 4 17.03 38.31 -22.16
C LYS A 4 15.63 37.72 -21.97
N MET A 5 15.50 36.50 -21.44
CA MET A 5 15.38 36.17 -20.01
C MET A 5 14.27 36.97 -19.32
N PHE A 6 13.11 36.33 -19.07
CA PHE A 6 12.69 35.84 -17.74
C PHE A 6 11.25 35.31 -17.83
N GLY A 7 11.11 34.00 -17.97
CA GLY A 7 9.87 33.30 -17.68
C GLY A 7 9.76 33.09 -16.17
N THR A 8 8.74 33.65 -15.54
CA THR A 8 8.37 33.34 -14.16
C THR A 8 7.61 32.02 -14.15
N THR A 9 8.32 30.89 -14.08
CA THR A 9 7.69 29.61 -13.78
C THR A 9 7.52 29.47 -12.27
N SER A 10 6.28 29.66 -11.81
CA SER A 10 5.86 29.29 -10.48
C SER A 10 6.13 27.80 -10.26
N LYS A 11 7.16 27.46 -9.49
CA LYS A 11 7.42 26.09 -9.04
C LYS A 11 6.44 25.73 -7.92
N THR A 12 5.18 25.51 -8.26
CA THR A 12 4.33 24.64 -7.44
C THR A 12 4.85 23.21 -7.59
N PRO A 13 5.17 22.49 -6.49
CA PRO A 13 5.52 21.09 -6.60
C PRO A 13 4.34 20.34 -7.23
N PRO A 14 4.59 19.36 -8.11
CA PRO A 14 3.51 18.54 -8.66
C PRO A 14 2.84 17.83 -7.48
N LYS A 15 1.64 18.29 -7.13
CA LYS A 15 0.75 17.52 -6.26
C LYS A 15 0.33 16.31 -7.08
N PHE A 16 1.12 15.25 -7.00
CA PHE A 16 0.70 13.91 -7.42
C PHE A 16 -0.44 13.47 -6.50
N TYR A 17 -1.63 14.05 -6.68
CA TYR A 17 -2.85 13.41 -6.26
C TYR A 17 -3.07 12.24 -7.22
N TYR A 18 -2.38 11.13 -6.96
CA TYR A 18 -2.89 9.85 -7.42
C TYR A 18 -4.23 9.69 -6.70
N LYS A 19 -5.30 10.01 -7.41
CA LYS A 19 -6.64 9.53 -7.08
C LYS A 19 -6.68 8.04 -7.42
N ALA A 20 -5.75 7.28 -6.82
CA ALA A 20 -5.76 5.84 -6.85
C ALA A 20 -7.11 5.44 -6.25
N LYS A 21 -7.80 4.54 -6.95
CA LYS A 21 -9.05 3.97 -6.48
C LYS A 21 -8.77 3.38 -5.09
N GLN A 22 -9.15 4.09 -4.04
CA GLN A 22 -8.90 3.67 -2.67
C GLN A 22 -9.70 2.39 -2.45
N VAL A 23 -8.98 1.29 -2.22
CA VAL A 23 -9.57 -0.01 -1.94
C VAL A 23 -10.16 -0.03 -0.53
N LEU A 24 -9.50 0.67 0.39
CA LEU A 24 -9.91 0.84 1.78
C LEU A 24 -10.77 2.09 1.94
N GLY A 25 -11.60 2.13 2.99
CA GLY A 25 -12.42 3.30 3.32
C GLY A 25 -11.60 4.54 3.71
N LYS A 26 -10.33 4.35 4.07
CA LYS A 26 -9.34 5.40 4.39
C LYS A 26 -8.04 5.12 3.64
N SER A 27 -7.20 6.16 3.47
CA SER A 27 -5.85 5.95 2.96
C SER A 27 -5.02 5.09 3.93
N LEU A 28 -4.17 4.21 3.39
CA LEU A 28 -3.29 3.35 4.18
C LEU A 28 -2.36 4.17 5.09
N GLY A 29 -1.96 5.37 4.65
CA GLY A 29 -1.17 6.29 5.46
C GLY A 29 -1.89 6.77 6.73
N THR A 30 -3.18 7.14 6.60
CA THR A 30 -4.03 7.49 7.76
C THR A 30 -4.18 6.30 8.69
N LEU A 31 -4.43 5.14 8.12
CA LEU A 31 -4.70 3.91 8.86
C LEU A 31 -3.49 3.46 9.69
N LEU A 32 -2.28 3.56 9.10
CA LEU A 32 -1.04 3.32 9.82
C LEU A 32 -0.78 4.38 10.91
N ALA A 33 -1.17 5.64 10.69
CA ALA A 33 -1.00 6.68 11.70
C ALA A 33 -1.87 6.47 12.96
N GLU A 34 -3.04 5.84 12.80
CA GLU A 34 -3.99 5.55 13.89
C GLU A 34 -3.44 4.51 14.89
N THR A 35 -2.56 3.60 14.46
CA THR A 35 -2.04 2.52 15.30
C THR A 35 -0.59 2.76 15.74
N ASN A 36 -0.23 2.32 16.96
CA ASN A 36 1.15 2.41 17.45
C ASN A 36 2.12 1.67 16.51
N ARG A 37 1.73 0.47 16.07
CA ARG A 37 2.50 -0.38 15.14
C ARG A 37 2.65 0.27 13.77
N GLY A 38 1.57 0.85 13.23
CA GLY A 38 1.59 1.55 11.96
C GLY A 38 2.46 2.80 11.97
N ARG A 39 2.52 3.55 13.07
CA ARG A 39 3.46 4.69 13.21
C ARG A 39 4.92 4.24 13.16
N THR A 40 5.25 3.09 13.76
CA THR A 40 6.59 2.49 13.65
C THR A 40 6.91 2.10 12.21
N ILE A 41 5.94 1.52 11.49
CA ILE A 41 6.04 1.18 10.06
C ILE A 41 6.29 2.43 9.20
N LEU A 42 5.50 3.49 9.38
CA LEU A 42 5.69 4.77 8.68
C LEU A 42 7.06 5.39 9.00
N GLY A 43 7.51 5.27 10.26
CA GLY A 43 8.84 5.70 10.68
C GLY A 43 9.97 4.99 9.94
N GLN A 44 9.83 3.68 9.69
CA GLN A 44 10.78 2.92 8.86
C GLN A 44 10.69 3.30 7.38
N GLY A 45 9.49 3.51 6.86
CA GLY A 45 9.28 3.97 5.47
C GLY A 45 10.00 5.28 5.17
N LYS A 46 10.01 6.24 6.12
CA LYS A 46 10.77 7.50 6.00
C LYS A 46 12.28 7.30 5.87
N LYS A 47 12.82 6.21 6.43
CA LYS A 47 14.23 5.83 6.29
C LYS A 47 14.52 5.12 4.96
N GLN A 48 13.50 4.93 4.12
CA GLN A 48 13.56 4.15 2.87
C GLN A 48 14.11 2.73 3.07
N MET A 49 13.94 2.18 4.27
CA MET A 49 14.36 0.83 4.62
C MET A 49 13.22 -0.15 4.34
N SER A 50 13.57 -1.35 3.89
CA SER A 50 12.63 -2.46 3.84
C SER A 50 12.19 -2.84 5.25
N LEU A 51 10.92 -3.20 5.39
CA LEU A 51 10.35 -3.63 6.66
C LEU A 51 10.91 -4.98 7.08
N SER A 52 11.05 -5.20 8.39
CA SER A 52 11.30 -6.53 8.94
C SER A 52 10.07 -7.42 8.78
N LEU A 53 10.25 -8.75 8.82
CA LEU A 53 9.16 -9.71 8.66
C LEU A 53 7.98 -9.44 9.62
N ASP A 54 8.27 -9.13 10.88
CA ASP A 54 7.25 -8.80 11.88
C ASP A 54 6.47 -7.54 11.50
N MET A 55 7.16 -6.50 11.02
CA MET A 55 6.53 -5.27 10.56
C MET A 55 5.67 -5.47 9.31
N LYS A 56 6.06 -6.38 8.41
CA LYS A 56 5.23 -6.76 7.24
C LYS A 56 3.97 -7.50 7.68
N ASN A 57 4.09 -8.42 8.65
CA ASN A 57 2.95 -9.11 9.21
C ASN A 57 2.00 -8.15 9.94
N ASP A 58 2.54 -7.18 10.69
CA ASP A 58 1.76 -6.12 11.33
C ASP A 58 1.05 -5.24 10.32
N LEU A 59 1.73 -4.83 9.23
CA LEU A 59 1.12 -4.09 8.13
C LEU A 59 -0.07 -4.85 7.53
N ILE A 60 0.11 -6.13 7.23
CA ILE A 60 -0.95 -7.00 6.71
C ILE A 60 -2.10 -7.09 7.72
N SER A 61 -1.81 -7.32 9.00
CA SER A 61 -2.83 -7.42 10.04
C SER A 61 -3.64 -6.13 10.15
N ILE A 62 -2.98 -4.98 10.10
CA ILE A 62 -3.62 -3.67 10.16
C ILE A 62 -4.57 -3.46 8.95
N ILE A 63 -4.13 -3.84 7.75
CA ILE A 63 -4.95 -3.77 6.53
C ILE A 63 -6.17 -4.68 6.64
N LEU A 64 -5.98 -5.94 7.06
CA LEU A 64 -7.08 -6.91 7.19
C LEU A 64 -8.12 -6.50 8.23
N VAL A 65 -7.68 -5.97 9.38
CA VAL A 65 -8.58 -5.47 10.42
C VAL A 65 -9.50 -4.39 9.87
N GLU A 66 -8.99 -3.44 9.07
CA GLU A 66 -9.84 -2.44 8.44
C GLU A 66 -10.85 -3.07 7.48
N ILE A 67 -10.39 -3.97 6.61
CA ILE A 67 -11.24 -4.61 5.59
C ILE A 67 -12.41 -5.34 6.25
N PHE A 68 -12.13 -6.14 7.27
CA PHE A 68 -13.17 -6.91 7.95
C PHE A 68 -14.05 -6.05 8.87
N SER A 69 -13.49 -5.05 9.55
CA SER A 69 -14.28 -4.15 10.42
C SER A 69 -15.22 -3.24 9.64
N THR A 70 -14.87 -2.89 8.40
CA THR A 70 -15.70 -2.06 7.50
C THR A 70 -16.58 -2.87 6.56
N GLY A 71 -16.44 -4.20 6.54
CA GLY A 71 -17.20 -5.09 5.67
C GLY A 71 -16.85 -4.96 4.18
N ILE A 72 -15.62 -4.50 3.87
CA ILE A 72 -15.17 -4.34 2.47
C ILE A 72 -14.87 -5.72 1.87
N THR A 73 -15.43 -6.00 0.70
CA THR A 73 -15.08 -7.18 -0.09
C THR A 73 -14.00 -6.83 -1.11
N ILE A 74 -12.81 -7.43 -0.99
CA ILE A 74 -11.67 -7.17 -1.87
C ILE A 74 -11.68 -8.15 -3.04
N LYS A 75 -11.61 -7.62 -4.28
CA LYS A 75 -11.43 -8.42 -5.49
C LYS A 75 -9.95 -8.58 -5.82
N TYR A 76 -9.63 -9.55 -6.67
CA TYR A 76 -8.26 -9.81 -7.14
C TYR A 76 -7.55 -8.54 -7.63
N SER A 77 -8.21 -7.72 -8.45
CA SER A 77 -7.67 -6.47 -8.99
C SER A 77 -7.32 -5.44 -7.93
N ASP A 78 -7.99 -5.50 -6.78
CA ASP A 78 -7.82 -4.54 -5.69
C ASP A 78 -6.55 -4.83 -4.88
N PHE A 79 -6.04 -6.07 -4.88
CA PHE A 79 -4.75 -6.40 -4.27
C PHE A 79 -3.58 -5.69 -4.96
N SER A 80 -3.63 -5.56 -6.28
CA SER A 80 -2.62 -4.79 -7.04
C SER A 80 -2.65 -3.30 -6.65
N LEU A 81 -3.85 -2.73 -6.44
CA LEU A 81 -4.00 -1.35 -6.00
C LEU A 81 -3.49 -1.14 -4.56
N LEU A 82 -3.76 -2.08 -3.66
CA LEU A 82 -3.22 -2.05 -2.30
C LEU A 82 -1.69 -2.13 -2.29
N LEU A 83 -1.11 -2.97 -3.15
CA LEU A 83 0.33 -3.08 -3.33
C LEU A 83 0.96 -1.77 -3.79
N ASP A 84 0.34 -1.11 -4.77
CA ASP A 84 0.81 0.19 -5.25
C ASP A 84 0.76 1.24 -4.14
N GLU A 85 -0.29 1.24 -3.32
CA GLU A 85 -0.41 2.13 -2.16
C GLU A 85 0.66 1.83 -1.09
N ILE A 86 0.90 0.54 -0.78
CA ILE A 86 1.98 0.11 0.12
C ILE A 86 3.34 0.61 -0.39
N CYS A 87 3.63 0.42 -1.68
CA CYS A 87 4.92 0.80 -2.25
C CYS A 87 5.09 2.32 -2.37
N CYS A 88 3.99 3.05 -2.56
CA CYS A 88 3.99 4.50 -2.54
C CYS A 88 4.35 5.05 -1.15
N LEU A 89 3.83 4.44 -0.09
CA LEU A 89 4.12 4.83 1.30
C LEU A 89 5.47 4.30 1.79
N LEU A 90 5.85 3.12 1.33
CA LEU A 90 7.02 2.36 1.76
C LEU A 90 7.85 1.97 0.54
N PRO A 91 8.66 2.89 -0.02
CA PRO A 91 9.42 2.62 -1.23
C PRO A 91 10.42 1.46 -1.06
N GLY A 92 10.87 1.19 0.16
CA GLY A 92 11.71 0.03 0.48
C GLY A 92 11.02 -1.33 0.28
N GLU A 93 9.68 -1.37 0.19
CA GLU A 93 8.90 -2.58 -0.04
C GLU A 93 8.73 -2.91 -1.52
N GLU A 94 9.18 -2.06 -2.44
CA GLU A 94 9.12 -2.32 -3.87
C GLU A 94 9.87 -3.61 -4.28
N LYS A 95 10.96 -3.94 -3.58
CA LYS A 95 11.72 -5.18 -3.78
C LYS A 95 11.06 -6.41 -3.17
N CYS A 96 9.99 -6.22 -2.40
CA CYS A 96 9.30 -7.26 -1.65
C CYS A 96 7.79 -7.30 -1.93
N LYS A 97 7.33 -6.73 -3.06
CA LYS A 97 5.90 -6.75 -3.46
C LYS A 97 5.33 -8.17 -3.44
N ASP A 98 6.12 -9.13 -3.90
CA ASP A 98 5.77 -10.55 -3.95
C ASP A 98 5.43 -11.16 -2.59
N TYR A 99 5.93 -10.57 -1.49
CA TYR A 99 5.56 -10.98 -0.15
C TYR A 99 4.08 -10.74 0.13
N TYR A 100 3.53 -9.62 -0.35
CA TYR A 100 2.15 -9.23 -0.11
C TYR A 100 1.22 -9.91 -1.11
N PHE A 101 1.50 -9.74 -2.40
CA PHE A 101 0.70 -10.31 -3.47
C PHE A 101 1.54 -10.48 -4.75
N ILE A 102 1.35 -11.62 -5.39
CA ILE A 102 1.93 -11.93 -6.69
C ILE A 102 0.75 -12.04 -7.65
N SER A 103 0.58 -11.04 -8.50
CA SER A 103 -0.33 -11.16 -9.63
C SER A 103 0.29 -12.14 -10.61
N ARG A 104 -0.30 -13.34 -10.72
CA ARG A 104 0.15 -14.32 -11.71
C ARG A 104 -0.86 -14.34 -12.84
N ASP A 105 -0.71 -13.40 -13.78
CA ASP A 105 -1.57 -13.34 -14.95
C ASP A 105 -1.56 -14.66 -15.73
N GLY A 106 -2.76 -15.10 -16.11
CA GLY A 106 -2.98 -16.12 -17.14
C GLY A 106 -3.23 -17.54 -16.68
N LYS A 107 -2.46 -18.12 -15.72
CA LYS A 107 -2.50 -19.59 -15.48
C LYS A 107 -2.11 -20.11 -14.09
N LYS A 108 -1.73 -19.26 -13.14
CA LYS A 108 -1.30 -19.70 -11.79
C LYS A 108 -2.15 -19.03 -10.71
N HIS A 109 -2.42 -19.75 -9.63
CA HIS A 109 -3.17 -19.22 -8.50
C HIS A 109 -2.46 -17.99 -7.91
N PRO A 110 -3.17 -16.88 -7.60
CA PRO A 110 -2.62 -15.79 -6.81
C PRO A 110 -1.98 -16.30 -5.53
N SER A 111 -0.85 -15.71 -5.17
CA SER A 111 -0.11 -16.05 -3.97
C SER A 111 0.37 -14.78 -3.28
N GLY A 112 0.82 -14.90 -2.04
CA GLY A 112 1.27 -13.77 -1.24
C GLY A 112 0.56 -13.76 0.11
N LYS A 113 1.25 -13.25 1.13
CA LYS A 113 0.82 -13.37 2.52
C LYS A 113 -0.44 -12.56 2.81
N LEU A 114 -0.61 -11.40 2.16
CA LEU A 114 -1.80 -10.56 2.29
C LEU A 114 -3.01 -11.29 1.69
N TYR A 115 -2.89 -11.78 0.46
CA TYR A 115 -3.96 -12.52 -0.21
C TYR A 115 -4.34 -13.82 0.51
N SER A 116 -3.35 -14.62 0.91
CA SER A 116 -3.59 -15.87 1.63
C SER A 116 -4.30 -15.64 2.96
N LYS A 117 -3.88 -14.64 3.75
CA LYS A 117 -4.56 -14.30 5.02
C LYS A 117 -5.98 -13.79 4.80
N TYR A 118 -6.17 -12.89 3.83
CA TYR A 118 -7.52 -12.43 3.47
C TYR A 118 -8.44 -13.59 3.13
N LYS A 119 -8.02 -14.51 2.26
CA LYS A 119 -8.83 -15.67 1.88
C LYS A 119 -9.15 -16.62 3.04
N ILE A 120 -8.21 -16.83 3.96
CA ILE A 120 -8.44 -17.67 5.15
C ILE A 120 -9.49 -17.03 6.06
N GLU A 121 -9.37 -15.73 6.33
CA GLU A 121 -10.30 -15.02 7.24
C GLU A 121 -11.69 -14.81 6.60
N ASP A 122 -11.74 -14.58 5.28
CA ASP A 122 -12.99 -14.50 4.50
C ASP A 122 -13.77 -15.83 4.49
N GLN A 123 -13.08 -16.97 4.39
CA GLN A 123 -13.69 -18.30 4.45
C GLN A 123 -13.99 -18.80 5.87
N GLY A 124 -13.39 -18.20 6.89
CA GLY A 124 -13.58 -18.56 8.30
C GLY A 124 -14.80 -17.93 8.98
N SER A 125 -15.59 -17.13 8.25
CA SER A 125 -16.77 -16.42 8.75
C SER A 125 -18.12 -17.09 8.39
N SER A 126 -18.12 -18.39 8.06
CA SER A 126 -19.33 -19.19 7.79
C SER A 126 -19.79 -20.00 8.99
#